data_AF-A0A9P5C7A6-F1
#
_entry.id   AF-A0A9P5C7A6-F1
#
_cell.length_a   1.000
_cell.length_b   1.000
_cell.length_c   1.000
_cell.angle_alpha   90.00
_cell.angle_beta   90.00
_cell.angle_gamma   90.00
#
_symmetry.space_group_name_H-M   'P 1'
#
loop_
_entity.id
_entity.type
_entity.pdbx_description
1 polymer ?
#
loop_
_entity_poly.entity_id
_entity_poly.type
_entity_poly.pdbx_seq_one_letter_code
_entity_poly.pdbx_strand_id
1 'polypeptide(L)'
;MRLTAAPQPHHRSTTAVLMHRTIAHPPQNTFIVTMSNLSADYASPNGTQNFSAQLSAVSSSSSTSDRVAYFADLQANLKTLQSDINTFLTQKMADDKAGDAKEEENYGEEVVEED
;
A
#
# COMPACT_ATOMS: atom_id res chain seq x y z
N MET A 1 -62.24 20.52 62.13
CA MET A 1 -63.46 20.59 61.28
C MET A 1 -63.00 21.00 59.89
N ARG A 2 -62.96 20.06 58.94
CA ARG A 2 -63.98 19.85 57.88
C ARG A 2 -64.02 21.03 56.91
N LEU A 3 -63.34 20.90 55.77
CA LEU A 3 -63.84 20.38 54.47
C LEU A 3 -64.38 21.52 53.59
N THR A 4 -63.71 21.72 52.46
CA THR A 4 -64.42 21.96 51.19
C THR A 4 -63.65 21.18 50.11
N ALA A 5 -64.28 20.08 49.71
CA ALA A 5 -64.03 19.33 48.48
C ALA A 5 -65.05 19.85 47.45
N ALA A 6 -64.73 19.98 46.16
CA ALA A 6 -64.85 18.95 45.10
C ALA A 6 -65.20 19.70 43.76
N PRO A 7 -65.39 19.08 42.57
CA PRO A 7 -64.61 18.05 41.87
C PRO A 7 -64.44 18.27 40.32
N GLN A 8 -63.64 17.39 39.69
CA GLN A 8 -63.73 16.84 38.29
C GLN A 8 -63.37 17.73 37.06
N PRO A 9 -63.14 17.17 35.84
CA PRO A 9 -62.50 15.90 35.44
C PRO A 9 -61.60 15.98 34.15
N HIS A 10 -60.98 14.85 33.78
CA HIS A 10 -60.58 14.40 32.42
C HIS A 10 -59.37 15.02 31.65
N HIS A 11 -58.37 14.14 31.46
CA HIS A 11 -57.52 13.91 30.28
C HIS A 11 -56.79 15.08 29.58
N ARG A 12 -55.45 15.07 29.67
CA ARG A 12 -54.57 15.03 28.48
C ARG A 12 -53.12 14.75 28.86
N SER A 13 -52.58 13.64 28.37
CA SER A 13 -51.13 13.50 28.15
C SER A 13 -50.67 14.67 27.29
N THR A 14 -49.69 15.42 27.77
CA THR A 14 -48.82 16.21 26.88
C THR A 14 -47.40 15.89 27.29
N THR A 15 -46.87 14.85 26.67
CA THR A 15 -45.43 14.62 26.56
C THR A 15 -44.83 15.86 25.92
N ALA A 16 -44.26 16.76 26.73
CA ALA A 16 -43.36 17.78 26.23
C ALA A 16 -42.11 17.02 25.77
N VAL A 17 -42.05 16.75 24.47
CA VAL A 17 -40.87 16.20 23.81
C VAL A 17 -39.74 17.20 24.04
N LEU A 18 -38.87 16.87 24.99
CA LEU A 18 -37.55 17.49 25.11
C LEU A 18 -36.77 17.05 23.86
N MET A 19 -36.91 17.83 22.80
CA MET A 19 -36.06 17.76 21.61
C MET A 19 -34.64 18.07 22.09
N HIS A 20 -33.89 17.02 22.43
CA HIS A 20 -32.46 17.09 22.63
C HIS A 20 -31.87 17.69 21.34
N ARG A 21 -31.39 18.92 21.43
CA ARG A 21 -30.55 19.51 20.39
C ARG A 21 -29.25 18.71 20.38
N THR A 22 -29.22 17.65 19.57
CA THR A 22 -27.97 17.03 19.15
C THR A 22 -27.19 18.11 18.40
N ILE A 23 -26.12 18.59 19.04
CA ILE A 23 -25.09 19.38 18.37
C ILE A 23 -24.48 18.42 17.34
N ALA A 24 -24.84 18.58 16.08
CA ALA A 24 -24.17 17.92 14.98
C ALA A 24 -22.69 18.34 15.04
N HIS A 25 -21.84 17.38 15.35
CA HIS A 25 -20.40 17.57 15.28
C HIS A 25 -20.04 17.85 13.81
N PRO A 26 -19.14 18.80 13.51
CA PRO A 26 -18.65 18.97 12.15
C PRO A 26 -18.01 17.66 11.68
N PRO A 27 -18.17 17.25 10.41
CA PRO A 27 -17.44 16.12 9.89
C PRO A 27 -15.95 16.41 10.04
N GLN A 28 -15.27 15.59 10.84
CA GLN A 28 -13.82 15.63 10.96
C GLN A 28 -13.24 15.42 9.56
N ASN A 29 -12.62 16.47 9.01
CA ASN A 29 -11.91 16.42 7.72
C ASN A 29 -10.83 15.34 7.85
N THR A 30 -11.09 14.16 7.30
CA THR A 30 -10.18 13.02 7.41
C THR A 30 -9.00 13.32 6.49
N PHE A 31 -7.85 13.70 7.07
CA PHE A 31 -6.61 13.83 6.32
C PHE A 31 -6.11 12.42 5.99
N ILE A 32 -6.27 12.01 4.74
CA ILE A 32 -5.82 10.69 4.28
C ILE A 32 -4.29 10.77 4.14
N VAL A 33 -3.58 9.94 4.92
CA VAL A 33 -2.15 9.70 4.76
C VAL A 33 -2.00 8.54 3.80
N THR A 34 -1.51 8.79 2.59
CA THR A 34 -1.28 7.75 1.59
C THR A 34 0.18 7.28 1.67
N MET A 35 0.39 6.01 2.01
CA MET A 35 1.69 5.35 1.82
C MET A 35 1.73 4.77 0.41
N SER A 36 2.69 5.25 -0.39
CA SER A 36 2.92 4.78 -1.75
C SER A 36 4.12 3.84 -1.78
N ASN A 37 4.16 2.98 -2.79
CA ASN A 37 5.25 2.04 -2.98
C ASN A 37 5.78 2.20 -4.42
N LEU A 38 7.10 2.17 -4.58
CA LEU A 38 7.76 2.14 -5.86
C LEU A 38 8.06 0.68 -6.20
N SER A 39 7.50 0.17 -7.29
CA SER A 39 7.67 -1.22 -7.68
C SER A 39 8.12 -1.39 -9.12
N ALA A 40 8.81 -2.49 -9.39
CA ALA A 40 9.18 -2.94 -10.73
C ALA A 40 8.99 -4.45 -10.84
N ASP A 41 8.44 -4.89 -11.96
CA ASP A 41 8.19 -6.30 -12.25
C ASP A 41 9.09 -6.74 -13.40
N TYR A 42 9.94 -7.73 -13.13
CA TYR A 42 10.69 -8.44 -14.14
C TYR A 42 9.97 -9.74 -14.49
N ALA A 43 9.77 -9.97 -15.78
CA ALA A 43 9.20 -11.20 -16.31
C ALA A 43 10.00 -11.70 -17.51
N SER A 44 10.33 -12.98 -17.50
CA SER A 44 10.99 -13.71 -18.58
C SER A 44 10.37 -15.10 -18.70
N PRO A 45 10.56 -15.80 -19.84
CA PRO A 45 10.09 -17.19 -19.98
C PRO A 45 10.61 -18.11 -18.87
N ASN A 46 11.81 -17.84 -18.36
CA ASN A 46 12.51 -18.66 -17.37
C ASN A 46 12.48 -18.04 -15.96
N GLY A 47 11.50 -17.19 -15.66
CA GLY A 47 11.24 -16.71 -14.31
C GLY A 47 10.85 -15.24 -14.19
N THR A 48 10.41 -14.88 -12.99
CA THR A 48 9.89 -13.56 -12.63
C THR A 48 10.55 -13.05 -11.36
N GLN A 49 10.71 -11.73 -11.22
CA GLN A 49 11.22 -11.10 -10.00
C GLN A 49 10.49 -9.78 -9.78
N ASN A 50 9.95 -9.56 -8.58
CA ASN A 50 9.40 -8.26 -8.20
C ASN A 50 10.42 -7.51 -7.33
N PHE A 51 10.54 -6.21 -7.55
CA PHE A 51 11.30 -5.29 -6.74
C PHE A 51 10.36 -4.23 -6.19
N SER A 52 10.50 -3.87 -4.92
CA SER A 52 9.61 -2.92 -4.24
C SER A 52 10.36 -2.12 -3.18
N ALA A 53 10.09 -0.82 -3.12
CA ALA A 53 10.65 0.11 -2.15
C ALA A 53 9.56 1.02 -1.59
N GLN A 54 9.41 1.00 -0.26
CA GLN A 54 8.38 1.78 0.41
C GLN A 54 8.73 3.27 0.42
N LEU A 55 7.75 4.11 0.08
CA LEU A 55 7.91 5.57 0.10
C LEU A 55 7.30 6.14 1.38
N SER A 56 7.88 7.25 1.83
CA SER A 56 7.37 8.04 2.94
C SER A 56 5.94 8.50 2.68
N ALA A 57 5.12 8.49 3.73
CA ALA A 57 3.71 8.83 3.63
C ALA A 57 3.53 10.35 3.47
N VAL A 58 2.70 10.77 2.51
CA VAL A 58 2.42 12.20 2.28
C VAL A 58 0.97 12.48 2.62
N SER A 59 0.74 13.53 3.42
CA SER A 59 -0.59 14.05 3.70
C SER A 59 -1.05 14.99 2.58
N SER A 60 -2.37 15.04 2.34
CA SER A 60 -3.02 15.97 1.41
C SER A 60 -2.75 17.45 1.74
N SER A 61 -2.37 17.77 2.99
CA SER A 61 -1.96 19.11 3.43
C SER A 61 -0.45 19.20 3.72
N SER A 62 0.38 18.47 2.97
CA SER A 62 1.84 18.45 3.12
C SER A 62 2.47 19.83 2.92
N SER A 63 3.37 20.20 3.83
CA SER A 63 4.18 21.40 3.68
C SER A 63 5.19 21.24 2.53
N THR A 64 5.78 22.35 2.05
CA THR A 64 6.86 22.28 1.05
C THR A 64 8.03 21.44 1.54
N SER A 65 8.35 21.51 2.84
CA SER A 65 9.41 20.70 3.45
C SER A 65 9.10 19.20 3.34
N ASP A 66 7.86 18.79 3.64
CA ASP A 66 7.45 17.39 3.58
C ASP A 66 7.51 16.86 2.13
N ARG A 67 7.16 17.71 1.15
CA ARG A 67 7.25 17.35 -0.27
C ARG A 67 8.69 17.18 -0.72
N VAL A 68 9.59 18.07 -0.30
CA VAL A 68 11.03 17.96 -0.60
C VAL A 68 11.61 16.68 0.00
N ALA A 69 11.27 16.35 1.24
CA ALA A 69 11.68 15.11 1.89
C ALA A 69 11.17 13.89 1.12
N TYR A 70 9.88 13.87 0.73
CA TYR A 70 9.31 12.81 -0.08
C TYR A 70 10.03 12.61 -1.42
N PHE A 71 10.37 13.70 -2.14
CA PHE A 71 11.11 13.59 -3.39
C PHE A 71 12.54 13.11 -3.19
N ALA A 72 13.19 13.51 -2.10
CA ALA A 72 14.52 13.01 -1.75
C ALA A 72 14.48 11.49 -1.49
N ASP A 73 13.48 11.03 -0.73
CA ASP A 73 13.27 9.60 -0.45
C ASP A 73 12.95 8.82 -1.73
N LEU A 74 12.08 9.37 -2.59
CA LEU A 74 11.76 8.77 -3.89
C LEU A 74 13.01 8.63 -4.76
N GLN A 75 13.84 9.66 -4.84
CA GLN A 75 15.08 9.63 -5.61
C GLN A 75 16.09 8.63 -5.05
N ALA A 76 16.21 8.54 -3.73
CA ALA A 76 17.07 7.55 -3.08
C ALA A 76 16.58 6.13 -3.39
N ASN A 77 15.29 5.86 -3.20
CA ASN A 77 14.68 4.57 -3.48
C ASN A 77 14.78 4.17 -4.96
N LEU A 78 14.63 5.12 -5.89
CA LEU A 78 14.85 4.86 -7.32
C LEU A 78 16.27 4.39 -7.62
N LYS A 79 17.28 5.02 -7.02
CA LYS A 79 18.69 4.64 -7.22
C LYS A 79 18.97 3.26 -6.64
N THR A 80 18.45 2.97 -5.45
CA THR A 80 18.55 1.63 -4.84
C THR A 80 17.90 0.59 -5.74
N LEU A 81 16.64 0.81 -6.14
CA LEU A 81 15.90 -0.13 -6.99
C LEU A 81 16.63 -0.38 -8.32
N GLN A 82 17.18 0.65 -8.93
CA GLN A 82 17.99 0.52 -10.14
C GLN A 82 19.24 -0.33 -9.89
N SER A 83 19.94 -0.12 -8.78
CA SER A 83 21.11 -0.93 -8.41
C SER A 83 20.74 -2.40 -8.22
N ASP A 84 19.62 -2.67 -7.56
CA ASP A 84 19.13 -4.03 -7.31
C ASP A 84 18.78 -4.74 -8.62
N ILE A 85 18.07 -4.05 -9.53
CA ILE A 85 17.73 -4.57 -10.85
C ILE A 85 19.00 -4.86 -11.67
N ASN A 86 19.96 -3.93 -11.69
CA ASN A 86 21.21 -4.13 -12.44
C ASN A 86 22.00 -5.31 -11.90
N THR A 87 22.06 -5.46 -10.58
CA THR A 87 22.74 -6.58 -9.91
C THR A 87 22.07 -7.89 -10.29
N PHE A 88 20.73 -7.96 -10.19
CA PHE A 88 19.95 -9.12 -10.56
C PHE A 88 20.18 -9.53 -12.01
N LEU A 89 20.07 -8.60 -12.97
CA LEU A 89 20.27 -8.89 -14.38
C LEU A 89 21.70 -9.33 -14.69
N THR A 90 22.69 -8.72 -14.03
CA THR A 90 24.10 -9.09 -14.21
C THR A 90 24.37 -10.50 -13.71
N GLN A 91 23.82 -10.86 -12.55
CA GLN A 91 23.91 -12.23 -12.03
C GLN A 91 23.24 -13.21 -13.00
N LYS A 92 22.04 -12.90 -13.48
CA LYS A 92 21.31 -13.78 -14.39
C LYS A 92 22.06 -13.99 -15.71
N MET A 93 22.66 -12.96 -16.29
CA MET A 93 23.52 -13.09 -17.46
C MET A 93 24.74 -13.98 -17.20
N ALA A 94 25.34 -13.91 -16.01
CA ALA A 94 26.47 -14.76 -15.65
C ALA A 94 26.04 -16.23 -15.49
N ASP A 95 24.88 -16.45 -14.87
CA ASP A 95 24.30 -17.79 -14.69
C ASP A 95 23.92 -18.41 -16.03
N ASP A 96 23.26 -17.65 -16.92
CA ASP A 96 22.88 -18.10 -18.27
C ASP A 96 24.13 -18.46 -19.08
N LYS A 97 25.19 -17.63 -19.04
CA LYS A 97 26.46 -17.94 -19.71
C LYS A 97 27.14 -19.20 -19.19
N ALA A 98 27.04 -19.47 -17.88
CA ALA A 98 27.57 -20.69 -17.28
C ALA A 98 26.70 -21.93 -17.57
N GLY A 99 25.41 -21.72 -17.86
CA GLY A 99 24.50 -22.75 -18.37
C GLY A 99 24.90 -23.17 -19.79
N ASP A 100 25.00 -22.21 -20.71
CA ASP A 100 25.36 -22.45 -22.11
C ASP A 100 26.70 -23.19 -22.24
N ALA A 101 27.70 -22.82 -21.44
CA ALA A 101 29.01 -23.50 -21.46
C ALA A 101 28.95 -24.98 -21.06
N LYS A 102 28.02 -25.37 -20.17
CA LYS A 102 27.82 -26.78 -19.80
C LYS A 102 27.09 -27.57 -20.88
N GLU A 103 26.23 -26.90 -21.64
CA GLU A 103 25.52 -27.54 -22.76
C GLU A 103 26.51 -27.86 -23.89
N GLU A 104 27.47 -26.98 -24.20
CA GLU A 104 28.51 -27.21 -25.20
C GLU A 104 29.50 -28.34 -24.82
N GLU A 105 29.85 -28.52 -23.54
CA GLU A 105 30.72 -29.64 -23.10
C GLU A 105 30.07 -31.02 -23.24
N ASN A 106 28.73 -31.09 -23.29
CA ASN A 106 28.00 -32.34 -23.47
C ASN A 106 27.92 -32.79 -24.96
N TYR A 107 28.26 -31.91 -25.90
CA TYR A 107 28.29 -32.24 -27.35
C TYR A 107 29.64 -32.82 -27.82
N GLY A 108 30.59 -33.08 -26.91
CA GLY A 108 31.93 -33.61 -27.23
C GLY A 108 32.10 -35.14 -27.17
N GLU A 109 31.12 -35.89 -26.67
CA GLU A 109 31.13 -37.36 -26.65
C GLU A 109 30.18 -37.92 -27.72
N GLU A 110 30.55 -37.78 -29.00
CA GLU A 110 29.97 -38.62 -30.06
C GLU A 110 30.32 -40.08 -29.75
N VAL A 111 29.39 -40.85 -29.19
CA VAL A 111 29.52 -42.31 -29.09
C VAL A 111 29.41 -42.86 -30.50
N VAL A 112 30.55 -42.99 -31.18
CA VAL A 112 30.64 -43.69 -32.46
C VAL A 112 30.39 -45.18 -32.17
N GLU A 113 29.19 -45.67 -32.48
CA GLU A 113 28.96 -47.11 -32.55
C GLU A 113 29.70 -47.65 -33.78
N GLU A 114 30.75 -48.44 -33.56
CA GLU A 114 31.48 -49.16 -34.61
C GLU A 114 30.65 -50.39 -35.06
N ASP A 115 30.13 -50.36 -36.30
CA ASP A 115 29.61 -51.52 -37.04
C ASP A 115 30.73 -52.28 -37.78
#